data_AF-A0A3C1RUL2-F1
#
_entry.id   AF-A0A3C1RUL2-F1
#
_cell.length_a   1.000
_cell.length_b   1.000
_cell.length_c   1.000
_cell.angle_alpha   90.00
_cell.angle_beta   90.00
_cell.angle_gamma   90.00
#
_symmetry.space_group_name_H-M   'P 1'
#
loop_
_entity.id
_entity.type
_entity.pdbx_description
1 polymer ?
#
loop_
_entity_poly.entity_id
_entity_poly.type
_entity_poly.pdbx_seq_one_letter_code
_entity_poly.pdbx_strand_id
1 'polypeptide(L)'
;MKELEEVAAALDRQDYRQAAKLLKQLQQQEPDNFWVKLYAGRWYEGTDKLETAEKVYRKLLKDATNPKIVSQARQGLQRIEDIEQNRRQEAIIQAKTDPTNQELGVLILEPLAPEKKQIAAQTLARMLKTDPYTARMQLQSRGWRLYKTGEMGELKVYGQEMLEAGIPVFWVCLTEIQKLHVFQVQSIQSLSPQPTIICQNEQEQLGSMTFNWQEVTQRVEGLLPLFVESLDYDPRRPKSERFRHKETTQDYAQICDLHLPKRGCILRICDQNYDFQQGVDFSQFSSEALPANQNTNRIHWNLLKEQLNGLVNHAQLWSEFTPFAETTLDYTQFLGRIKPHIYLSRKSESIWDNAFHLYSGLVFFK
;
A
#
# COMPACT_ATOMS: atom_id res chain seq x y z
N MET A 1 -39.81 32.39 -19.14
CA MET A 1 -39.25 31.63 -20.29
C MET A 1 -38.18 32.40 -21.05
N LYS A 2 -38.40 33.65 -21.49
CA LYS A 2 -37.35 34.48 -22.16
C LYS A 2 -36.02 34.57 -21.39
N GLU A 3 -36.07 34.83 -20.08
CA GLU A 3 -34.85 34.95 -19.25
C GLU A 3 -34.08 33.63 -19.12
N LEU A 4 -34.76 32.48 -19.15
CA LEU A 4 -34.12 31.16 -19.16
C LEU A 4 -33.44 30.85 -20.50
N GLU A 5 -33.99 31.35 -21.61
CA GLU A 5 -33.40 31.23 -22.94
C GLU A 5 -32.17 32.15 -23.08
N GLU A 6 -32.21 33.34 -22.49
CA GLU A 6 -31.07 34.27 -22.45
C GLU A 6 -29.89 33.69 -21.65
N VAL A 7 -30.15 33.01 -20.53
CA VAL A 7 -29.10 32.28 -19.79
C VAL A 7 -28.51 31.14 -20.62
N ALA A 8 -29.35 30.35 -21.29
CA ALA A 8 -28.88 29.27 -22.15
C ALA A 8 -27.99 29.79 -23.29
N ALA A 9 -28.42 30.87 -23.96
CA ALA A 9 -27.65 31.51 -25.01
C ALA A 9 -26.32 32.10 -24.50
N ALA A 10 -26.29 32.69 -23.30
CA ALA A 10 -25.06 33.20 -22.69
C ALA A 10 -24.07 32.07 -22.36
N LEU A 11 -24.57 30.94 -21.84
CA LEU A 11 -23.76 29.76 -21.56
C LEU A 11 -23.21 29.10 -22.84
N ASP A 12 -24.02 29.02 -23.89
CA ASP A 12 -23.59 28.45 -25.19
C ASP A 12 -22.55 29.34 -25.88
N ARG A 13 -22.57 30.66 -25.63
CA ARG A 13 -21.55 31.63 -26.08
C ARG A 13 -20.33 31.71 -25.16
N GLN A 14 -20.26 30.92 -24.09
CA GLN A 14 -19.22 30.99 -23.05
C GLN A 14 -19.10 32.38 -22.37
N ASP A 15 -20.16 33.20 -22.39
CA ASP A 15 -20.19 34.47 -21.64
C ASP A 15 -20.60 34.21 -20.19
N TYR A 16 -19.65 33.72 -19.40
CA TYR A 16 -19.86 33.37 -18.00
C TYR A 16 -20.17 34.58 -17.11
N ARG A 17 -19.77 35.80 -17.52
CA ARG A 17 -20.07 37.03 -16.76
C ARG A 17 -21.53 37.41 -16.92
N GLN A 18 -22.04 37.39 -18.15
CA GLN A 18 -23.45 37.66 -18.42
C GLN A 18 -24.34 36.55 -17.83
N ALA A 19 -23.95 35.28 -18.00
CA ALA A 19 -24.66 34.15 -17.41
C ALA A 19 -24.77 34.26 -15.88
N ALA A 20 -23.69 34.66 -15.18
CA ALA A 20 -23.70 34.82 -13.72
C ALA A 20 -24.69 35.91 -13.24
N LYS A 21 -24.75 37.04 -13.97
CA LYS A 21 -25.66 38.15 -13.62
C LYS A 21 -27.12 37.74 -13.74
N LEU A 22 -27.47 37.09 -14.85
CA LEU A 22 -28.83 36.58 -15.12
C LEU A 22 -29.19 35.45 -14.15
N LEU A 23 -28.29 34.51 -13.89
CA LEU A 23 -28.49 33.43 -12.92
C LEU A 23 -28.72 33.94 -11.50
N LYS A 24 -28.00 34.99 -11.08
CA LYS A 24 -28.17 35.56 -9.74
C LYS A 24 -29.57 36.16 -9.54
N GLN A 25 -30.11 36.83 -10.57
CA GLN A 25 -31.48 37.35 -10.52
C GLN A 25 -32.50 36.21 -10.49
N LEU A 26 -32.35 35.21 -11.36
CA LEU A 26 -33.25 34.07 -11.43
C LEU A 26 -33.22 33.18 -10.17
N GLN A 27 -32.07 33.03 -9.52
CA GLN A 27 -31.98 32.30 -8.24
C GLN A 27 -32.68 33.03 -7.09
N GLN A 28 -32.74 34.36 -7.12
CA GLN A 28 -33.47 35.15 -6.12
C GLN A 28 -34.98 35.07 -6.34
N GLN A 29 -35.42 35.04 -7.59
CA GLN A 29 -36.84 35.02 -7.95
C GLN A 29 -37.43 33.60 -7.87
N GLU A 30 -36.69 32.60 -8.36
CA GLU A 30 -37.15 31.22 -8.49
C GLU A 30 -36.09 30.22 -7.98
N PRO A 31 -35.77 30.22 -6.66
CA PRO A 31 -34.72 29.37 -6.10
C PRO A 31 -34.99 27.86 -6.29
N ASP A 32 -36.26 27.47 -6.42
CA ASP A 32 -36.66 26.07 -6.56
C ASP A 32 -36.77 25.57 -8.00
N ASN A 33 -36.65 26.45 -8.99
CA ASN A 33 -36.77 26.06 -10.40
C ASN A 33 -35.58 25.17 -10.82
N PHE A 34 -35.89 23.95 -11.27
CA PHE A 34 -34.90 22.97 -11.72
C PHE A 34 -34.08 23.42 -12.94
N TRP A 35 -34.64 24.27 -13.82
CA TRP A 35 -33.88 24.84 -14.95
C TRP A 35 -32.83 25.85 -14.49
N VAL A 36 -33.17 26.69 -13.50
CA VAL A 36 -32.22 27.63 -12.89
C VAL A 36 -31.08 26.87 -12.21
N LYS A 37 -31.41 25.79 -11.48
CA LYS A 37 -30.42 24.89 -10.87
C LYS A 37 -29.53 24.21 -11.94
N LEU A 38 -30.09 23.75 -13.05
CA LEU A 38 -29.34 23.12 -14.15
C LEU A 38 -28.36 24.10 -14.81
N TYR A 39 -28.79 25.32 -15.09
CA TYR A 39 -27.93 26.36 -15.67
C TYR A 39 -26.86 26.85 -14.69
N ALA A 40 -27.16 26.89 -13.38
CA ALA A 40 -26.13 27.11 -12.37
C ALA A 40 -25.06 26.02 -12.41
N GLY A 41 -25.44 24.75 -12.56
CA GLY A 41 -24.50 23.64 -12.75
C GLY A 41 -23.60 23.83 -13.98
N ARG A 42 -24.17 24.20 -15.13
CA ARG A 42 -23.42 24.48 -16.37
C ARG A 42 -22.47 25.67 -16.23
N TRP A 43 -22.86 26.67 -15.45
CA TRP A 43 -22.01 27.82 -15.15
C TRP A 43 -20.83 27.43 -14.25
N TYR A 44 -21.07 26.61 -13.21
CA TYR A 44 -19.99 26.07 -12.38
C TYR A 44 -19.02 25.21 -13.21
N GLU A 45 -19.54 24.39 -14.13
CA GLU A 45 -18.75 23.61 -15.09
C GLU A 45 -17.85 24.54 -15.94
N GLY A 46 -18.42 25.57 -16.56
CA GLY A 46 -17.68 26.51 -17.41
C GLY A 46 -16.73 27.46 -16.67
N THR A 47 -16.86 27.59 -15.35
CA THR A 47 -15.95 28.39 -14.50
C THR A 47 -14.93 27.53 -13.73
N ASP A 48 -14.76 26.27 -14.15
CA ASP A 48 -13.85 25.29 -13.58
C ASP A 48 -14.09 24.94 -12.10
N LYS A 49 -15.34 25.09 -11.64
CA LYS A 49 -15.77 24.70 -10.29
C LYS A 49 -16.48 23.35 -10.33
N LEU A 50 -15.74 22.33 -10.79
CA LEU A 50 -16.26 21.01 -11.12
C LEU A 50 -16.98 20.32 -9.95
N GLU A 51 -16.41 20.36 -8.73
CA GLU A 51 -17.06 19.76 -7.55
C GLU A 51 -18.45 20.37 -7.24
N THR A 52 -18.58 21.69 -7.38
CA THR A 52 -19.86 22.36 -7.18
C THR A 52 -20.85 22.04 -8.28
N ALA A 53 -20.38 21.92 -9.53
CA ALA A 53 -21.22 21.50 -10.64
C ALA A 53 -21.72 20.06 -10.45
N GLU A 54 -20.85 19.13 -10.03
CA GLU A 54 -21.20 17.75 -9.76
C GLU A 54 -22.29 17.63 -8.67
N LYS A 55 -22.12 18.35 -7.55
CA LYS A 55 -23.12 18.40 -6.45
C LYS A 55 -24.49 18.86 -6.95
N VAL A 56 -24.51 19.90 -7.81
CA VAL A 56 -25.74 20.42 -8.40
C VAL A 56 -26.40 19.38 -9.31
N TYR A 57 -25.65 18.74 -10.21
CA TYR A 57 -26.20 17.72 -11.10
C TYR A 57 -26.71 16.48 -10.35
N ARG A 58 -25.98 16.00 -9.34
CA ARG A 58 -26.45 14.88 -8.50
C ARG A 58 -27.73 15.22 -7.75
N LYS A 59 -27.89 16.45 -7.27
CA LYS A 59 -29.13 16.90 -6.64
C LYS A 59 -30.28 16.94 -7.64
N LEU A 60 -30.04 17.44 -8.85
CA LEU A 60 -31.03 17.45 -9.94
C LEU A 60 -31.50 16.04 -10.32
N LEU A 61 -30.60 15.06 -10.35
CA LEU A 61 -30.98 13.68 -10.66
C LEU A 61 -31.86 13.02 -9.58
N LYS A 62 -31.82 13.52 -8.33
CA LYS A 62 -32.69 13.05 -7.24
C LYS A 62 -34.03 13.74 -7.24
N ASP A 63 -34.04 15.06 -7.46
CA ASP A 63 -35.20 15.90 -7.20
C ASP A 63 -36.05 16.15 -8.46
N ALA A 64 -35.46 16.12 -9.65
CA ALA A 64 -36.15 16.50 -10.88
C ALA A 64 -36.92 15.32 -11.52
N THR A 65 -38.19 15.56 -11.87
CA THR A 65 -39.03 14.61 -12.60
C THR A 65 -39.02 14.85 -14.12
N ASN A 66 -38.54 16.00 -14.58
CA ASN A 66 -38.52 16.35 -16.00
C ASN A 66 -37.44 15.56 -16.76
N PRO A 67 -37.79 14.72 -17.76
CA PRO A 67 -36.83 13.89 -18.49
C PRO A 67 -35.71 14.67 -19.17
N LYS A 68 -35.97 15.89 -19.66
CA LYS A 68 -34.97 16.73 -20.35
C LYS A 68 -33.91 17.25 -19.38
N ILE A 69 -34.34 17.65 -18.17
CA ILE A 69 -33.42 18.10 -17.11
C ILE A 69 -32.57 16.93 -16.62
N VAL A 70 -33.19 15.76 -16.41
CA VAL A 70 -32.48 14.53 -16.00
C VAL A 70 -31.43 14.14 -17.05
N SER A 71 -31.79 14.15 -18.34
CA SER A 71 -30.86 13.86 -19.43
C SER A 71 -29.69 14.85 -19.48
N GLN A 72 -29.95 16.16 -19.38
CA GLN A 72 -28.89 17.17 -19.39
C GLN A 72 -28.02 17.13 -18.14
N ALA A 73 -28.56 16.79 -16.96
CA ALA A 73 -27.78 16.59 -15.75
C ALA A 73 -26.85 15.38 -15.86
N ARG A 74 -27.30 14.27 -16.47
CA ARG A 74 -26.42 13.12 -16.77
C ARG A 74 -25.30 13.50 -17.74
N GLN A 75 -25.62 14.24 -18.81
CA GLN A 75 -24.61 14.73 -19.74
C GLN A 75 -23.60 15.68 -19.07
N GLY A 76 -24.06 16.52 -18.14
CA GLY A 76 -23.18 17.38 -17.34
C GLY A 76 -22.22 16.58 -16.47
N LEU A 77 -22.69 15.53 -15.81
CA LEU A 77 -21.81 14.62 -15.05
C LEU A 77 -20.80 13.92 -15.96
N GLN A 78 -21.22 13.44 -17.13
CA GLN A 78 -20.31 12.82 -18.10
C GLN A 78 -19.21 13.79 -18.55
N ARG A 79 -19.55 15.05 -18.86
CA ARG A 79 -18.55 16.04 -19.28
C ARG A 79 -17.55 16.37 -18.17
N ILE A 80 -18.02 16.53 -16.94
CA ILE A 80 -17.13 16.73 -15.79
C ILE A 80 -16.16 15.56 -15.66
N GLU A 81 -16.67 14.34 -15.77
CA GLU A 81 -15.87 13.11 -15.72
C GLU A 81 -14.83 13.05 -16.85
N ASP A 82 -15.23 13.39 -18.08
CA ASP A 82 -14.33 13.44 -19.23
C ASP A 82 -13.22 14.51 -19.04
N ILE A 83 -13.57 15.68 -18.48
CA ILE A 83 -12.60 16.75 -18.18
C ILE A 83 -11.58 16.26 -17.13
N GLU A 84 -12.03 15.66 -16.04
CA GLU A 84 -11.15 15.15 -14.98
C GLU A 84 -10.25 14.01 -15.50
N GLN A 85 -10.80 13.10 -16.32
CA GLN A 85 -10.01 12.04 -16.93
C GLN A 85 -8.97 12.56 -17.91
N ASN A 86 -9.31 13.55 -18.74
CA ASN A 86 -8.37 14.15 -19.67
C ASN A 86 -7.25 14.89 -18.92
N ARG A 87 -7.58 15.66 -17.89
CA ARG A 87 -6.59 16.32 -17.02
C ARG A 87 -5.65 15.32 -16.38
N ARG A 88 -6.18 14.21 -15.85
CA ARG A 88 -5.35 13.14 -15.29
C ARG A 88 -4.43 12.53 -16.34
N GLN A 89 -4.96 12.22 -17.53
CA GLN A 89 -4.17 11.62 -18.60
C GLN A 89 -3.06 12.56 -19.08
N GLU A 90 -3.34 13.86 -19.20
CA GLU A 90 -2.35 14.89 -19.52
C GLU A 90 -1.27 14.98 -18.43
N ALA A 91 -1.67 14.98 -17.15
CA ALA A 91 -0.73 14.97 -16.03
C ALA A 91 0.17 13.72 -16.04
N ILE A 92 -0.38 12.55 -16.38
CA ILE A 92 0.38 11.30 -16.51
C ILE A 92 1.37 11.41 -17.69
N ILE A 93 0.93 11.90 -18.85
CA ILE A 93 1.81 12.07 -20.02
C ILE A 93 2.95 13.03 -19.69
N GLN A 94 2.65 14.16 -19.04
CA GLN A 94 3.66 15.12 -18.59
C GLN A 94 4.60 14.49 -17.57
N ALA A 95 4.11 13.75 -16.57
CA ALA A 95 4.93 13.08 -15.58
C ALA A 95 5.89 12.06 -16.23
N LYS A 96 5.45 11.35 -17.28
CA LYS A 96 6.26 10.36 -18.01
C LYS A 96 7.33 10.95 -18.95
N THR A 97 7.39 12.28 -19.12
CA THR A 97 8.45 12.93 -19.89
C THR A 97 9.83 12.79 -19.23
N ASP A 98 9.86 12.63 -17.91
CA ASP A 98 11.08 12.32 -17.15
C ASP A 98 11.37 10.80 -17.21
N PRO A 99 12.56 10.37 -17.68
CA PRO A 99 12.94 8.96 -17.72
C PRO A 99 12.87 8.25 -16.36
N THR A 100 13.11 8.95 -15.25
CA THR A 100 13.03 8.36 -13.90
C THR A 100 11.59 7.98 -13.51
N ASN A 101 10.60 8.58 -14.16
CA ASN A 101 9.18 8.30 -13.93
C ASN A 101 8.65 7.13 -14.75
N GLN A 102 9.48 6.53 -15.61
CA GLN A 102 9.12 5.32 -16.38
C GLN A 102 9.49 4.03 -15.63
N GLU A 103 10.25 4.15 -14.54
CA GLU A 103 10.60 3.00 -13.73
C GLU A 103 9.36 2.39 -13.07
N LEU A 104 9.38 1.07 -12.89
CA LEU A 104 8.29 0.35 -12.25
C LEU A 104 8.30 0.64 -10.74
N GLY A 105 7.13 0.87 -10.17
CA GLY A 105 6.96 1.08 -8.73
C GLY A 105 5.67 0.48 -8.21
N VAL A 106 5.41 0.78 -6.94
CA VAL A 106 4.20 0.38 -6.23
C VAL A 106 3.56 1.58 -5.55
N LEU A 107 2.23 1.58 -5.51
CA LEU A 107 1.43 2.53 -4.74
C LEU A 107 0.79 1.75 -3.59
N ILE A 108 1.04 2.22 -2.37
CA ILE A 108 0.66 1.57 -1.12
C ILE A 108 -0.39 2.42 -0.41
N LEU A 109 -1.49 1.78 0.00
CA LEU A 109 -2.48 2.36 0.90
C LEU A 109 -2.04 2.14 2.35
N GLU A 110 -2.06 3.22 3.12
CA GLU A 110 -1.80 3.17 4.56
C GLU A 110 -3.07 2.83 5.34
N PRO A 111 -2.93 2.27 6.56
CA PRO A 111 -4.07 1.97 7.39
C PRO A 111 -4.81 3.26 7.77
N LEU A 112 -6.13 3.20 7.72
CA LEU A 112 -7.01 4.28 8.11
C LEU A 112 -7.78 3.91 9.37
N ALA A 113 -7.88 4.87 10.28
CA ALA A 113 -8.74 4.77 11.45
C ALA A 113 -10.19 4.47 11.02
N PRO A 114 -10.91 3.56 11.71
CA PRO A 114 -12.25 3.12 11.30
C PRO A 114 -13.24 4.26 11.04
N GLU A 115 -13.11 5.37 11.76
CA GLU A 115 -13.97 6.56 11.67
C GLU A 115 -13.79 7.29 10.34
N LYS A 116 -12.57 7.31 9.80
CA LYS A 116 -12.24 7.99 8.53
C LYS A 116 -12.56 7.13 7.30
N LYS A 117 -12.68 5.82 7.47
CA LYS A 117 -12.88 4.87 6.35
C LYS A 117 -14.12 5.11 5.53
N GLN A 118 -15.23 5.52 6.15
CA GLN A 118 -16.48 5.70 5.42
C GLN A 118 -16.39 6.83 4.40
N ILE A 119 -15.79 7.95 4.81
CA ILE A 119 -15.57 9.11 3.92
C ILE A 119 -14.54 8.74 2.85
N ALA A 120 -13.41 8.16 3.27
CA ALA A 120 -12.36 7.72 2.35
C ALA A 120 -12.88 6.71 1.30
N ALA A 121 -13.74 5.76 1.69
CA ALA A 121 -14.33 4.79 0.77
C ALA A 121 -15.25 5.46 -0.26
N GLN A 122 -16.03 6.47 0.14
CA GLN A 122 -16.88 7.22 -0.80
C GLN A 122 -16.05 8.04 -1.80
N THR A 123 -14.92 8.58 -1.36
CA THR A 123 -14.02 9.35 -2.23
C THR A 123 -13.27 8.41 -3.18
N LEU A 124 -12.70 7.32 -2.65
CA LEU A 124 -12.03 6.29 -3.44
C LEU A 124 -12.97 5.66 -4.46
N ALA A 125 -14.21 5.36 -4.08
CA ALA A 125 -15.22 4.83 -4.99
C ALA A 125 -15.46 5.74 -6.21
N ARG A 126 -15.52 7.05 -5.99
CA ARG A 126 -15.65 8.03 -7.08
C ARG A 126 -14.42 8.04 -7.97
N MET A 127 -13.22 8.09 -7.38
CA MET A 127 -11.96 8.08 -8.12
C MET A 127 -11.80 6.83 -8.99
N LEU A 128 -12.27 5.68 -8.49
CA LEU A 128 -12.13 4.38 -9.15
C LEU A 128 -13.33 3.98 -10.01
N LYS A 129 -14.38 4.81 -10.06
CA LYS A 129 -15.64 4.49 -10.73
C LYS A 129 -16.23 3.15 -10.28
N THR A 130 -16.10 2.85 -8.98
CA THR A 130 -16.62 1.63 -8.35
C THR A 130 -17.64 1.98 -7.28
N ASP A 131 -18.32 0.99 -6.73
CA ASP A 131 -19.22 1.20 -5.59
C ASP A 131 -18.45 1.41 -4.26
N PRO A 132 -19.05 2.12 -3.27
CA PRO A 132 -18.43 2.37 -1.97
C PRO A 132 -18.05 1.11 -1.19
N TYR A 133 -18.73 -0.03 -1.40
CA TYR A 133 -18.41 -1.26 -0.67
C TYR A 133 -17.11 -1.86 -1.19
N THR A 134 -16.95 -1.99 -2.51
CA THR A 134 -15.72 -2.46 -3.15
C THR A 134 -14.53 -1.56 -2.81
N ALA A 135 -14.71 -0.23 -2.85
CA ALA A 135 -13.68 0.72 -2.44
C ALA A 135 -13.31 0.57 -0.96
N ARG A 136 -14.30 0.37 -0.08
CA ARG A 136 -14.06 0.16 1.35
C ARG A 136 -13.24 -1.10 1.62
N MET A 137 -13.39 -2.16 0.82
CA MET A 137 -12.60 -3.39 0.95
C MET A 137 -11.12 -3.19 0.63
N GLN A 138 -10.76 -2.16 -0.15
CA GLN A 138 -9.36 -1.80 -0.38
C GLN A 138 -8.74 -1.04 0.81
N LEU A 139 -9.54 -0.43 1.67
CA LEU A 139 -9.04 0.36 2.81
C LEU A 139 -8.88 -0.51 4.04
N GLN A 140 -7.64 -0.80 4.44
CA GLN A 140 -7.32 -1.58 5.62
C GLN A 140 -7.35 -0.73 6.91
N SER A 141 -7.64 -1.38 8.06
CA SER A 141 -7.58 -0.71 9.38
C SER A 141 -6.21 -0.87 10.03
N ARG A 142 -5.44 -1.85 9.55
CA ARG A 142 -4.13 -2.26 10.05
C ARG A 142 -3.34 -2.79 8.87
N GLY A 143 -2.02 -2.64 8.95
CA GLY A 143 -1.13 -3.01 7.86
C GLY A 143 -1.29 -2.13 6.63
N TRP A 144 -0.34 -2.30 5.72
CA TRP A 144 -0.37 -1.68 4.40
C TRP A 144 -1.05 -2.59 3.40
N ARG A 145 -1.65 -1.98 2.37
CA ARG A 145 -2.16 -2.71 1.21
C ARG A 145 -1.44 -2.27 -0.05
N LEU A 146 -0.89 -3.21 -0.80
CA LEU A 146 -0.43 -2.93 -2.15
C LEU A 146 -1.64 -2.69 -3.05
N TYR A 147 -1.79 -1.46 -3.49
CA TYR A 147 -2.98 -1.02 -4.22
C TYR A 147 -2.80 -1.11 -5.73
N LYS A 148 -1.65 -0.65 -6.24
CA LYS A 148 -1.37 -0.65 -7.68
C LYS A 148 0.12 -0.79 -7.95
N THR A 149 0.45 -1.44 -9.06
CA THR A 149 1.80 -1.46 -9.64
C THR A 149 1.75 -0.78 -11.01
N GLY A 150 2.85 -0.15 -11.41
CA GLY A 150 2.89 0.61 -12.66
C GLY A 150 4.10 1.52 -12.73
N GLU A 151 4.14 2.38 -13.76
CA GLU A 151 5.20 3.36 -13.90
C GLU A 151 5.08 4.47 -12.85
N MET A 152 6.21 4.92 -12.30
CA MET A 152 6.26 5.90 -11.22
C MET A 152 5.52 7.20 -11.53
N GLY A 153 5.54 7.68 -12.77
CA GLY A 153 4.81 8.88 -13.18
C GLY A 153 3.29 8.74 -13.02
N GLU A 154 2.75 7.58 -13.40
CA GLU A 154 1.34 7.27 -13.22
C GLU A 154 0.99 7.12 -11.72
N LEU A 155 1.81 6.39 -10.98
CA LEU A 155 1.58 6.15 -9.55
C LEU A 155 1.64 7.45 -8.73
N LYS A 156 2.55 8.37 -9.06
CA LYS A 156 2.65 9.69 -8.44
C LYS A 156 1.37 10.51 -8.63
N VAL A 157 0.82 10.55 -9.83
CA VAL A 157 -0.44 11.28 -10.10
C VAL A 157 -1.59 10.69 -9.29
N TYR A 158 -1.79 9.37 -9.33
CA TYR A 158 -2.82 8.72 -8.50
C TYR A 158 -2.60 8.94 -7.01
N GLY A 159 -1.35 8.86 -6.56
CA GLY A 159 -1.00 9.06 -5.17
C GLY A 159 -1.28 10.48 -4.69
N GLN A 160 -0.93 11.49 -5.49
CA GLN A 160 -1.22 12.90 -5.19
C GLN A 160 -2.72 13.15 -5.11
N GLU A 161 -3.50 12.68 -6.08
CA GLU A 161 -4.96 12.79 -6.04
C GLU A 161 -5.53 12.17 -4.75
N MET A 162 -5.07 10.97 -4.37
CA MET A 162 -5.50 10.30 -3.15
C MET A 162 -5.12 11.07 -1.88
N LEU A 163 -3.92 11.65 -1.82
CA LEU A 163 -3.48 12.47 -0.69
C LEU A 163 -4.33 13.75 -0.55
N GLU A 164 -4.61 14.43 -1.66
CA GLU A 164 -5.51 15.61 -1.69
C GLU A 164 -6.93 15.26 -1.25
N ALA A 165 -7.38 14.05 -1.57
CA ALA A 165 -8.63 13.47 -1.10
C ALA A 165 -8.63 13.00 0.37
N GLY A 166 -7.49 13.13 1.08
CA GLY A 166 -7.34 12.72 2.48
C GLY A 166 -7.17 11.22 2.70
N ILE A 167 -6.77 10.47 1.66
CA ILE A 167 -6.46 9.04 1.73
C ILE A 167 -4.93 8.90 1.83
N PRO A 168 -4.39 8.41 2.96
CA PRO A 168 -2.95 8.30 3.15
C PRO A 168 -2.38 7.19 2.25
N VAL A 169 -1.43 7.59 1.41
CA VAL A 169 -0.75 6.72 0.46
C VAL A 169 0.70 7.14 0.32
N PHE A 170 1.54 6.21 -0.09
CA PHE A 170 2.89 6.48 -0.53
C PHE A 170 3.26 5.56 -1.67
N TRP A 171 4.31 5.91 -2.40
CA TRP A 171 4.79 5.14 -3.55
C TRP A 171 6.30 5.01 -3.49
N VAL A 172 6.81 3.87 -3.95
CA VAL A 172 8.24 3.55 -3.94
C VAL A 172 8.62 2.91 -5.27
N CYS A 173 9.80 3.27 -5.78
CA CYS A 173 10.32 2.67 -6.99
C CYS A 173 10.90 1.29 -6.71
N LEU A 174 10.63 0.33 -7.59
CA LEU A 174 11.17 -1.03 -7.45
C LEU A 174 12.70 -1.05 -7.58
N THR A 175 13.27 -0.18 -8.42
CA THR A 175 14.72 -0.13 -8.64
C THR A 175 15.46 0.33 -7.38
N GLU A 176 14.84 1.19 -6.56
CA GLU A 176 15.38 1.63 -5.28
C GLU A 176 15.44 0.46 -4.29
N ILE A 177 14.36 -0.32 -4.20
CA ILE A 177 14.31 -1.55 -3.38
C ILE A 177 15.36 -2.56 -3.85
N GLN A 178 15.51 -2.76 -5.16
CA GLN A 178 16.49 -3.69 -5.72
C GLN A 178 17.95 -3.27 -5.51
N LYS A 179 18.21 -1.98 -5.23
CA LYS A 179 19.57 -1.48 -4.92
C LYS A 179 19.95 -1.68 -3.44
N LEU A 180 19.02 -2.10 -2.58
CA LEU A 180 19.30 -2.31 -1.17
C LEU A 180 20.22 -3.51 -0.98
N HIS A 181 21.32 -3.29 -0.26
CA HIS A 181 22.20 -4.37 0.12
C HIS A 181 21.63 -5.14 1.31
N VAL A 182 21.38 -6.43 1.13
CA VAL A 182 20.90 -7.31 2.20
C VAL A 182 22.04 -8.20 2.68
N PHE A 183 22.39 -8.07 3.96
CA PHE A 183 23.36 -8.93 4.63
C PHE A 183 22.62 -9.91 5.54
N GLN A 184 22.79 -11.21 5.29
CA GLN A 184 22.20 -12.26 6.13
C GLN A 184 23.09 -12.48 7.35
N VAL A 185 22.57 -12.16 8.52
CA VAL A 185 23.30 -12.30 9.78
C VAL A 185 23.31 -13.77 10.19
N GLN A 186 24.51 -14.33 10.27
CA GLN A 186 24.76 -15.71 10.69
C GLN A 186 24.96 -15.79 12.21
N SER A 187 25.68 -14.83 12.78
CA SER A 187 25.87 -14.73 14.24
C SER A 187 26.25 -13.31 14.67
N ILE A 188 25.92 -12.95 15.91
CA ILE A 188 26.38 -11.73 16.57
C ILE A 188 27.52 -12.09 17.51
N GLN A 189 28.73 -11.59 17.21
CA GLN A 189 29.96 -11.93 17.94
C GLN A 189 30.15 -11.10 19.20
N SER A 190 29.66 -9.85 19.20
CA SER A 190 29.69 -8.97 20.36
C SER A 190 28.50 -8.01 20.31
N LEU A 191 28.00 -7.61 21.48
CA LEU A 191 26.96 -6.57 21.63
C LEU A 191 27.54 -5.20 22.02
N SER A 192 28.69 -5.20 22.69
CA SER A 192 29.33 -4.04 23.32
C SER A 192 30.85 -4.19 23.31
N PRO A 193 31.65 -3.11 23.19
CA PRO A 193 31.24 -1.71 23.08
C PRO A 193 30.66 -1.31 21.71
N GLN A 194 30.94 -2.09 20.66
CA GLN A 194 30.32 -1.97 19.35
C GLN A 194 29.83 -3.34 18.89
N PRO A 195 28.59 -3.47 18.39
CA PRO A 195 28.12 -4.73 17.85
C PRO A 195 28.93 -5.15 16.63
N THR A 196 29.38 -6.41 16.69
CA THR A 196 30.08 -7.07 15.58
C THR A 196 29.27 -8.27 15.15
N ILE A 197 28.98 -8.36 13.86
CA ILE A 197 28.24 -9.47 13.27
C ILE A 197 29.10 -10.22 12.26
N ILE A 198 28.80 -11.50 12.10
CA ILE A 198 29.20 -12.30 10.94
C ILE A 198 27.99 -12.39 10.02
N CYS A 199 28.18 -12.02 8.77
CA CYS A 199 27.10 -12.00 7.79
C CYS A 199 27.55 -12.44 6.41
N GLN A 200 26.59 -12.89 5.60
CA GLN A 200 26.79 -13.21 4.19
C GLN A 200 26.17 -12.12 3.32
N ASN A 201 26.87 -11.73 2.26
CA ASN A 201 26.33 -10.83 1.25
C ASN A 201 25.48 -11.57 0.20
N GLU A 202 25.01 -10.85 -0.80
CA GLU A 202 24.16 -11.39 -1.88
C GLU A 202 24.87 -12.39 -2.81
N GLN A 203 26.21 -12.44 -2.75
CA GLN A 203 27.07 -13.39 -3.46
C GLN A 203 27.49 -14.57 -2.56
N GLU A 204 26.84 -14.73 -1.40
CA GLU A 204 27.12 -15.77 -0.39
C GLU A 204 28.53 -15.69 0.23
N GLN A 205 29.20 -14.54 0.08
CA GLN A 205 30.52 -14.33 0.69
C GLN A 205 30.35 -13.98 2.16
N LEU A 206 31.04 -14.75 3.01
CA LEU A 206 31.09 -14.51 4.45
C LEU A 206 32.00 -13.31 4.75
N GLY A 207 31.52 -12.43 5.61
CA GLY A 207 32.28 -11.29 6.10
C GLY A 207 31.88 -10.94 7.53
N SER A 208 32.55 -9.91 8.07
CA SER A 208 32.19 -9.32 9.35
C SER A 208 31.90 -7.84 9.18
N MET A 209 30.93 -7.34 9.93
CA MET A 209 30.56 -5.93 9.97
C MET A 209 30.45 -5.45 11.41
N THR A 210 31.00 -4.27 11.67
CA THR A 210 30.78 -3.52 12.90
C THR A 210 29.89 -2.31 12.64
N PHE A 211 29.01 -2.00 13.58
CA PHE A 211 28.12 -0.84 13.51
C PHE A 211 27.80 -0.32 14.91
N ASN A 212 27.00 0.74 15.00
CA ASN A 212 26.43 1.22 16.25
C ASN A 212 24.92 0.96 16.26
N TRP A 213 24.37 0.50 17.38
CA TRP A 213 22.92 0.31 17.54
C TRP A 213 22.11 1.57 17.19
N GLN A 214 22.66 2.76 17.42
CA GLN A 214 22.06 4.05 17.06
C GLN A 214 21.95 4.32 15.54
N GLU A 215 22.60 3.49 14.70
CA GLU A 215 22.44 3.54 13.26
C GLU A 215 21.15 2.84 12.79
N VAL A 216 20.55 2.02 13.64
CA VAL A 216 19.32 1.28 13.32
C VAL A 216 18.13 2.22 13.50
N THR A 217 17.44 2.53 12.41
CA THR A 217 16.28 3.44 12.45
C THR A 217 14.95 2.71 12.47
N GLN A 218 14.90 1.52 11.85
CA GLN A 218 13.71 0.71 11.70
C GLN A 218 14.04 -0.74 12.04
N ARG A 219 13.07 -1.43 12.65
CA ARG A 219 13.07 -2.88 12.83
C ARG A 219 11.84 -3.46 12.19
N VAL A 220 12.03 -4.44 11.30
CA VAL A 220 10.92 -5.10 10.58
C VAL A 220 10.87 -6.57 10.95
N GLU A 221 9.71 -7.03 11.38
CA GLU A 221 9.46 -8.42 11.78
C GLU A 221 8.44 -9.07 10.86
N GLY A 222 8.65 -10.35 10.55
CA GLY A 222 7.73 -11.13 9.72
C GLY A 222 7.78 -12.62 10.02
N LEU A 223 6.66 -13.29 9.72
CA LEU A 223 6.52 -14.74 9.79
C LEU A 223 6.37 -15.28 8.36
N LEU A 224 7.28 -16.14 7.95
CA LEU A 224 7.24 -16.76 6.63
C LEU A 224 6.80 -18.22 6.74
N PRO A 225 5.69 -18.60 6.08
CA PRO A 225 5.16 -19.96 6.19
C PRO A 225 6.13 -21.00 5.62
N LEU A 226 6.30 -22.10 6.37
CA LEU A 226 6.99 -23.31 5.95
C LEU A 226 5.93 -24.34 5.55
N PHE A 227 5.86 -24.64 4.26
CA PHE A 227 4.83 -25.51 3.71
C PHE A 227 5.26 -26.98 3.68
N VAL A 228 4.31 -27.87 3.91
CA VAL A 228 4.43 -29.31 3.69
C VAL A 228 3.31 -29.83 2.82
N GLU A 229 3.63 -30.88 2.09
CA GLU A 229 2.64 -31.64 1.35
C GLU A 229 1.98 -32.66 2.28
N SER A 230 0.68 -32.50 2.51
CA SER A 230 -0.12 -33.35 3.37
C SER A 230 -1.16 -34.12 2.56
N LEU A 231 -1.44 -35.37 2.96
CA LEU A 231 -2.48 -36.18 2.33
C LEU A 231 -3.82 -35.85 3.00
N ASP A 232 -4.69 -35.15 2.30
CA ASP A 232 -6.07 -34.88 2.72
C ASP A 232 -6.94 -36.11 2.37
N TYR A 233 -7.51 -36.75 3.39
CA TYR A 233 -8.43 -37.86 3.24
C TYR A 233 -9.87 -37.44 3.56
N ASP A 234 -10.76 -37.54 2.56
CA ASP A 234 -12.19 -37.28 2.73
C ASP A 234 -13.04 -38.50 2.31
N PRO A 235 -13.63 -39.24 3.27
CA PRO A 235 -14.41 -40.44 2.98
C PRO A 235 -15.73 -40.16 2.25
N ARG A 236 -16.19 -38.89 2.23
CA ARG A 236 -17.43 -38.47 1.56
C ARG A 236 -17.25 -38.25 0.06
N ARG A 237 -16.01 -38.18 -0.42
CA ARG A 237 -15.70 -37.98 -1.85
C ARG A 237 -15.73 -39.28 -2.65
N PRO A 238 -15.94 -39.21 -3.98
CA PRO A 238 -15.80 -40.34 -4.89
C PRO A 238 -14.45 -41.04 -4.71
N LYS A 239 -14.41 -42.36 -4.92
CA LYS A 239 -13.25 -43.22 -4.60
C LYS A 239 -11.93 -42.77 -5.24
N SER A 240 -11.99 -42.12 -6.41
CA SER A 240 -10.85 -41.53 -7.13
C SER A 240 -10.30 -40.22 -6.53
N GLU A 241 -11.05 -39.56 -5.64
CA GLU A 241 -10.71 -38.25 -5.06
C GLU A 241 -10.65 -38.25 -3.54
N ARG A 242 -10.72 -39.43 -2.92
CA ARG A 242 -10.66 -39.60 -1.46
C ARG A 242 -9.33 -39.18 -0.88
N PHE A 243 -8.26 -39.29 -1.65
CA PHE A 243 -6.93 -38.84 -1.28
C PHE A 243 -6.54 -37.70 -2.20
N ARG A 244 -6.22 -36.54 -1.63
CA ARG A 244 -5.65 -35.42 -2.36
C ARG A 244 -4.41 -34.92 -1.65
N HIS A 245 -3.38 -34.63 -2.41
CA HIS A 245 -2.23 -33.91 -1.90
C HIS A 245 -2.65 -32.44 -1.73
N LYS A 246 -2.48 -31.92 -0.51
CA LYS A 246 -2.76 -30.53 -0.17
C LYS A 246 -1.55 -29.95 0.54
N GLU A 247 -1.10 -28.81 0.04
CA GLU A 247 -0.08 -28.02 0.73
C GLU A 247 -0.69 -27.37 1.98
N THR A 248 -0.07 -27.59 3.12
CA THR A 248 -0.46 -27.02 4.42
C THR A 248 0.73 -26.36 5.08
N THR A 249 0.51 -25.25 5.78
CA THR A 249 1.56 -24.60 6.57
C THR A 249 1.86 -25.47 7.79
N GLN A 250 3.09 -25.99 7.88
CA GLN A 250 3.57 -26.79 9.01
C GLN A 250 4.05 -25.90 10.15
N ASP A 251 4.82 -24.87 9.81
CA ASP A 251 5.48 -23.99 10.77
C ASP A 251 5.78 -22.62 10.13
N TYR A 252 6.44 -21.73 10.85
CA TYR A 252 6.86 -20.42 10.37
C TYR A 252 8.33 -20.16 10.67
N ALA A 253 9.07 -19.67 9.67
CA ALA A 253 10.36 -19.03 9.91
C ALA A 253 10.13 -17.60 10.39
N GLN A 254 10.82 -17.21 11.44
CA GLN A 254 10.80 -15.84 11.95
C GLN A 254 11.93 -15.04 11.33
N ILE A 255 11.62 -13.85 10.82
CA ILE A 255 12.60 -12.91 10.29
C ILE A 255 12.53 -11.59 11.05
N CYS A 256 13.71 -11.03 11.30
CA CYS A 256 13.91 -9.70 11.85
C CYS A 256 14.94 -8.96 10.99
N ASP A 257 14.54 -7.86 10.36
CA ASP A 257 15.41 -6.96 9.61
C ASP A 257 15.73 -5.74 10.46
N LEU A 258 17.02 -5.40 10.56
CA LEU A 258 17.50 -4.13 11.12
C LEU A 258 17.94 -3.23 9.95
N HIS A 259 17.36 -2.03 9.86
CA HIS A 259 17.64 -1.11 8.76
C HIS A 259 18.70 -0.09 9.14
N LEU A 260 19.77 0.00 8.34
CA LEU A 260 20.84 0.98 8.49
C LEU A 260 20.80 1.94 7.29
N PRO A 261 19.90 2.94 7.26
CA PRO A 261 19.65 3.77 6.09
C PRO A 261 20.87 4.57 5.65
N LYS A 262 21.70 5.04 6.59
CA LYS A 262 22.95 5.77 6.28
C LYS A 262 23.96 4.91 5.53
N ARG A 263 23.87 3.58 5.66
CA ARG A 263 24.72 2.60 4.96
C ARG A 263 24.03 1.99 3.74
N GLY A 264 22.76 2.32 3.49
CA GLY A 264 22.00 1.76 2.37
C GLY A 264 21.78 0.24 2.47
N CYS A 265 21.76 -0.33 3.68
CA CYS A 265 21.71 -1.77 3.86
C CYS A 265 20.74 -2.26 4.95
N ILE A 266 20.35 -3.53 4.81
CA ILE A 266 19.50 -4.27 5.74
C ILE A 266 20.31 -5.43 6.31
N LEU A 267 20.30 -5.55 7.64
CA LEU A 267 20.81 -6.73 8.33
C LEU A 267 19.64 -7.67 8.61
N ARG A 268 19.58 -8.78 7.89
CA ARG A 268 18.49 -9.75 7.97
C ARG A 268 18.87 -10.91 8.87
N ILE A 269 18.11 -11.10 9.94
CA ILE A 269 18.27 -12.19 10.89
C ILE A 269 17.09 -13.15 10.72
N CYS A 270 17.36 -14.45 10.63
CA CYS A 270 16.31 -15.46 10.53
C CYS A 270 16.57 -16.62 11.50
N ASP A 271 15.54 -17.07 12.21
CA ASP A 271 15.66 -18.12 13.23
C ASP A 271 16.15 -19.47 12.69
N GLN A 272 15.91 -19.76 11.41
CA GLN A 272 16.36 -21.00 10.75
C GLN A 272 17.84 -20.96 10.35
N ASN A 273 18.36 -19.78 10.03
CA ASN A 273 19.72 -19.62 9.48
C ASN A 273 20.70 -19.01 10.48
N TYR A 274 20.22 -18.52 11.62
CA TYR A 274 21.06 -17.96 12.66
C TYR A 274 21.74 -19.08 13.47
N ASP A 275 23.07 -19.03 13.58
CA ASP A 275 23.86 -19.97 14.36
C ASP A 275 23.97 -19.49 15.81
N PHE A 276 23.10 -20.02 16.67
CA PHE A 276 23.11 -19.75 18.11
C PHE A 276 24.27 -20.41 18.87
N GLN A 277 25.02 -21.31 18.22
CA GLN A 277 26.22 -21.91 18.82
C GLN A 277 27.47 -21.03 18.61
N GLN A 278 27.37 -20.00 17.76
CA GLN A 278 28.45 -19.07 17.49
C GLN A 278 28.14 -17.65 17.99
N GLY A 279 29.15 -17.01 18.59
CA GLY A 279 29.08 -15.64 19.06
C GLY A 279 28.52 -15.52 20.48
N VAL A 280 27.65 -14.54 20.69
CA VAL A 280 27.09 -14.20 22.01
C VAL A 280 26.10 -15.26 22.45
N ASP A 281 26.37 -15.86 23.60
CA ASP A 281 25.40 -16.72 24.29
C ASP A 281 24.31 -15.84 24.91
N PHE A 282 23.09 -15.89 24.37
CA PHE A 282 21.97 -15.11 24.90
C PHE A 282 21.35 -15.69 26.17
N SER A 283 21.64 -16.95 26.51
CA SER A 283 21.11 -17.60 27.71
C SER A 283 21.61 -16.95 29.00
N GLN A 284 22.79 -16.31 28.97
CA GLN A 284 23.35 -15.57 30.10
C GLN A 284 22.49 -14.37 30.53
N PHE A 285 21.59 -13.89 29.66
CA PHE A 285 20.68 -12.78 29.96
C PHE A 285 19.32 -13.24 30.49
N SER A 286 19.08 -14.56 30.56
CA SER A 286 17.89 -15.12 31.20
C SER A 286 18.01 -15.04 32.71
N SER A 287 16.95 -14.57 33.39
CA SER A 287 16.85 -14.62 34.85
C SER A 287 16.59 -16.04 35.39
N GLU A 288 16.17 -16.97 34.54
CA GLU A 288 15.88 -18.36 34.89
C GLU A 288 16.94 -19.28 34.28
N ALA A 289 17.52 -20.17 35.11
CA ALA A 289 18.43 -21.20 34.63
C ALA A 289 17.66 -22.20 33.77
N LEU A 290 17.81 -22.10 32.44
CA LEU A 290 17.17 -23.01 31.49
C LEU A 290 17.68 -24.44 31.72
N PRO A 291 16.82 -25.43 31.97
CA PRO A 291 17.23 -26.83 32.02
C PRO A 291 17.86 -27.22 30.68
N ALA A 292 19.00 -27.92 30.69
CA ALA A 292 19.75 -28.29 29.47
C ALA A 292 18.90 -29.04 28.42
N ASN A 293 17.81 -29.69 28.84
CA ASN A 293 16.90 -30.47 27.98
C ASN A 293 15.76 -29.64 27.34
N GLN A 294 15.68 -28.33 27.61
CA GLN A 294 14.68 -27.42 27.02
C GLN A 294 15.29 -26.41 26.05
N ASN A 295 16.60 -26.47 25.83
CA ASN A 295 17.37 -25.52 25.04
C ASN A 295 17.10 -25.67 23.53
N THR A 296 16.07 -24.98 23.02
CA THR A 296 15.69 -25.00 21.59
C THR A 296 16.04 -23.68 20.91
N ASN A 297 16.30 -23.70 19.60
CA ASN A 297 16.55 -22.48 18.80
C ASN A 297 15.43 -21.43 18.98
N ARG A 298 14.20 -21.88 19.24
CA ARG A 298 13.06 -21.00 19.53
C ARG A 298 13.26 -20.19 20.82
N ILE A 299 13.83 -20.78 21.87
CA ILE A 299 14.15 -20.05 23.11
C ILE A 299 15.26 -19.04 22.84
N HIS A 300 16.33 -19.45 22.16
CA HIS A 300 17.43 -18.54 21.83
C HIS A 300 16.98 -17.37 20.95
N TRP A 301 16.09 -17.63 19.99
CA TRP A 301 15.49 -16.59 19.17
C TRP A 301 14.67 -15.59 20.01
N ASN A 302 13.88 -16.08 20.97
CA ASN A 302 13.13 -15.20 21.87
C ASN A 302 14.06 -14.34 22.74
N LEU A 303 15.11 -14.93 23.30
CA LEU A 303 16.13 -14.19 24.06
C LEU A 303 16.84 -13.14 23.19
N LEU A 304 17.20 -13.48 21.96
CA LEU A 304 17.76 -12.54 20.98
C LEU A 304 16.79 -11.38 20.74
N LYS A 305 15.50 -11.64 20.46
CA LYS A 305 14.49 -10.59 20.27
C LYS A 305 14.33 -9.70 21.50
N GLU A 306 14.35 -10.27 22.69
CA GLU A 306 14.30 -9.51 23.95
C GLU A 306 15.51 -8.60 24.10
N GLN A 307 16.71 -9.08 23.79
CA GLN A 307 17.90 -8.23 23.79
C GLN A 307 17.81 -7.12 22.73
N LEU A 308 17.36 -7.44 21.51
CA LEU A 308 17.14 -6.44 20.47
C LEU A 308 16.09 -5.40 20.90
N ASN A 309 15.02 -5.77 21.61
CA ASN A 309 14.06 -4.82 22.17
C ASN A 309 14.73 -3.79 23.10
N GLY A 310 15.72 -4.21 23.88
CA GLY A 310 16.49 -3.30 24.73
C GLY A 310 17.47 -2.44 23.92
N LEU A 311 18.23 -3.05 23.02
CA LEU A 311 19.34 -2.41 22.29
C LEU A 311 18.87 -1.41 21.23
N VAL A 312 17.74 -1.67 20.57
CA VAL A 312 17.17 -0.80 19.52
C VAL A 312 15.78 -0.29 19.88
N ASN A 313 15.53 0.00 21.16
CA ASN A 313 14.25 0.57 21.63
C ASN A 313 13.87 1.92 20.99
N HIS A 314 14.84 2.62 20.41
CA HIS A 314 14.67 3.89 19.71
C HIS A 314 14.22 3.71 18.25
N ALA A 315 14.41 2.52 17.68
CA ALA A 315 14.00 2.20 16.31
C ALA A 315 12.50 1.90 16.26
N GLN A 316 11.84 2.36 15.21
CA GLN A 316 10.42 2.09 15.00
C GLN A 316 10.22 0.63 14.60
N LEU A 317 9.28 -0.06 15.27
CA LEU A 317 8.93 -1.45 15.00
C LEU A 317 7.82 -1.55 13.97
N TRP A 318 8.01 -2.43 12.98
CA TRP A 318 7.05 -2.82 11.97
C TRP A 318 6.85 -4.33 11.99
N SER A 319 5.66 -4.78 12.39
CA SER A 319 5.34 -6.21 12.53
C SER A 319 4.05 -6.62 11.80
N GLU A 320 3.50 -5.73 10.98
CA GLU A 320 2.24 -5.93 10.24
C GLU A 320 2.49 -6.56 8.85
N PHE A 321 3.46 -7.48 8.75
CA PHE A 321 3.79 -8.15 7.50
C PHE A 321 2.66 -9.07 7.01
N THR A 322 2.07 -9.90 7.88
CA THR A 322 1.06 -10.89 7.46
C THR A 322 -0.16 -10.23 6.79
N PRO A 323 -0.79 -9.19 7.36
CA PRO A 323 -1.91 -8.50 6.70
C PRO A 323 -1.50 -7.83 5.37
N PHE A 324 -0.25 -7.39 5.25
CA PHE A 324 0.28 -6.86 3.99
C PHE A 324 0.43 -7.97 2.94
N ALA A 325 1.06 -9.08 3.32
CA ALA A 325 1.31 -10.23 2.46
C ALA A 325 0.01 -10.79 1.89
N GLU A 326 -1.02 -11.00 2.72
CA GLU A 326 -2.34 -11.50 2.31
C GLU A 326 -2.99 -10.69 1.19
N THR A 327 -2.65 -9.41 1.05
CA THR A 327 -3.16 -8.54 -0.03
C THR A 327 -2.23 -8.37 -1.21
N THR A 328 -0.99 -8.85 -1.08
CA THR A 328 0.09 -8.65 -2.03
C THR A 328 0.40 -9.92 -2.83
N LEU A 329 0.12 -11.11 -2.27
CA LEU A 329 0.45 -12.40 -2.88
C LEU A 329 -0.21 -12.63 -4.25
N ASP A 330 -1.34 -11.97 -4.53
CA ASP A 330 -2.00 -12.02 -5.84
C ASP A 330 -1.16 -11.37 -6.97
N TYR A 331 -0.19 -10.51 -6.62
CA TYR A 331 0.70 -9.82 -7.56
C TYR A 331 1.92 -10.68 -7.95
N THR A 332 1.70 -11.96 -8.24
CA THR A 332 2.75 -12.96 -8.48
C THR A 332 3.77 -12.54 -9.55
N GLN A 333 3.32 -11.99 -10.68
CA GLN A 333 4.19 -11.52 -11.76
C GLN A 333 5.10 -10.36 -11.35
N PHE A 334 4.60 -9.47 -10.48
CA PHE A 334 5.37 -8.36 -9.95
C PHE A 334 6.37 -8.86 -8.89
N LEU A 335 5.89 -9.66 -7.94
CA LEU A 335 6.71 -10.25 -6.89
C LEU A 335 7.86 -11.10 -7.44
N GLY A 336 7.63 -11.84 -8.52
CA GLY A 336 8.67 -12.62 -9.20
C GLY A 336 9.84 -11.81 -9.75
N ARG A 337 9.73 -10.47 -9.85
CA ARG A 337 10.83 -9.57 -10.25
C ARG A 337 11.72 -9.14 -9.07
N ILE A 338 11.31 -9.46 -7.85
CA ILE A 338 12.01 -9.07 -6.63
C ILE A 338 12.88 -10.24 -6.19
N LYS A 339 14.19 -10.01 -6.00
CA LYS A 339 15.05 -11.02 -5.37
C LYS A 339 14.82 -10.94 -3.84
N PRO A 340 14.38 -12.03 -3.19
CA PRO A 340 13.99 -11.94 -1.78
C PRO A 340 15.17 -11.87 -0.82
N HIS A 341 16.35 -12.38 -1.21
CA HIS A 341 17.52 -12.54 -0.33
C HIS A 341 17.19 -13.31 0.97
N ILE A 342 16.38 -14.35 0.84
CA ILE A 342 15.98 -15.28 1.90
C ILE A 342 16.27 -16.68 1.37
N TYR A 343 17.04 -17.45 2.13
CA TYR A 343 17.42 -18.81 1.76
C TYR A 343 16.94 -19.77 2.84
N LEU A 344 15.66 -20.16 2.75
CA LEU A 344 15.07 -21.12 3.67
C LEU A 344 15.05 -22.49 3.01
N SER A 345 15.40 -23.54 3.78
CA SER A 345 15.34 -24.92 3.29
C SER A 345 13.88 -25.36 3.11
N ARG A 346 13.35 -25.22 1.89
CA ARG A 346 11.98 -25.59 1.49
C ARG A 346 12.01 -26.45 0.23
N LYS A 347 10.94 -27.22 0.00
CA LYS A 347 10.77 -28.01 -1.24
C LYS A 347 10.57 -27.13 -2.47
N SER A 348 10.02 -25.93 -2.30
CA SER A 348 9.70 -24.97 -3.35
C SER A 348 9.99 -23.54 -2.87
N GLU A 349 10.31 -22.67 -3.82
CA GLU A 349 10.36 -21.22 -3.59
C GLU A 349 8.99 -20.69 -3.19
N SER A 350 8.96 -19.67 -2.34
CA SER A 350 7.73 -19.08 -1.85
C SER A 350 7.67 -17.60 -2.16
N ILE A 351 6.59 -17.16 -2.82
CA ILE A 351 6.31 -15.74 -3.07
C ILE A 351 6.17 -14.90 -1.79
N TRP A 352 6.00 -15.56 -0.63
CA TRP A 352 6.06 -14.89 0.68
C TRP A 352 7.42 -14.26 0.95
N ASP A 353 8.49 -14.85 0.44
CA ASP A 353 9.85 -14.35 0.62
C ASP A 353 10.01 -13.04 -0.17
N ASN A 354 9.50 -12.99 -1.41
CA ASN A 354 9.48 -11.80 -2.24
C ASN A 354 8.60 -10.70 -1.62
N ALA A 355 7.43 -11.09 -1.10
CA ALA A 355 6.52 -10.16 -0.43
C ALA A 355 7.14 -9.59 0.85
N PHE A 356 7.90 -10.37 1.62
CA PHE A 356 8.60 -9.88 2.79
C PHE A 356 9.72 -8.91 2.44
N HIS A 357 10.52 -9.24 1.42
CA HIS A 357 11.54 -8.31 0.95
C HIS A 357 10.93 -7.01 0.44
N LEU A 358 9.80 -7.06 -0.28
CA LEU A 358 9.05 -5.87 -0.66
C LEU A 358 8.59 -5.08 0.57
N TYR A 359 7.96 -5.73 1.56
CA TYR A 359 7.49 -5.09 2.78
C TYR A 359 8.63 -4.37 3.53
N SER A 360 9.75 -5.06 3.73
CA SER A 360 10.93 -4.51 4.39
C SER A 360 11.54 -3.36 3.57
N GLY A 361 11.65 -3.50 2.25
CA GLY A 361 12.09 -2.41 1.38
C GLY A 361 11.18 -1.19 1.42
N LEU A 362 9.86 -1.38 1.49
CA LEU A 362 8.90 -0.29 1.65
C LEU A 362 9.06 0.43 2.98
N VAL A 363 9.33 -0.29 4.07
CA VAL A 363 9.65 0.33 5.36
C VAL A 363 10.96 1.12 5.28
N PHE A 364 11.95 0.64 4.53
CA PHE A 364 13.24 1.31 4.42
C PHE A 364 13.14 2.69 3.74
N PHE A 365 12.27 2.83 2.72
CA PHE A 365 12.12 4.05 1.94
C PHE A 365 10.97 4.97 2.38
N LYS A 366 10.20 4.57 3.40
CA LYS A 366 9.17 5.40 4.01
C LYS A 366 9.77 6.31 5.07
#